data_AF-A0A498MDX1-F1
#
_entry.id   AF-A0A498MDX1-F1
#
_cell.length_a   1.000
_cell.length_b   1.000
_cell.length_c   1.000
_cell.angle_alpha   90.00
_cell.angle_beta   90.00
_cell.angle_gamma   90.00
#
_symmetry.space_group_name_H-M   'P 1'
#
loop_
_entity.id
_entity.type
_entity.pdbx_description
1 polymer ?
#
loop_
_entity_poly.entity_id
_entity_poly.type
_entity_poly.pdbx_seq_one_letter_code
_entity_poly.pdbx_strand_id
1 'polypeptide(L)'
;MECLNTCILTKTQELQETCEKLLVTRFKAAELTFIQEYVQVMAPLAKALDILQSEKMAYAGVLVPTISILLDKMEHMKHEVNIHHCNPLIDALINGVKQRFGYIFQDARLLIASAAHPMFRLAYIPNGKKADVVSNLKAELSLLQTRYPDDHMHTDGKNPTDDDDDVTGYFPSLRTKTVPNEVDSYLQSTETNLVNAFQNLPMMKKIFLKYNTGVPASAACELLFSVGKDIFRPKRNRLSDANFEKLLLCRVNNQLLLKESGSSLATS
;
A
#
# COMPACT_ATOMS: atom_id res chain seq x y z
N MET A 1 -0.34 18.69 -12.14
CA MET A 1 0.82 19.50 -11.70
C MET A 1 1.99 19.37 -12.68
N GLU A 2 2.30 18.16 -13.16
CA GLU A 2 3.36 17.95 -14.15
C GLU A 2 3.19 18.78 -15.43
N CYS A 3 1.99 18.89 -16.02
CA CYS A 3 1.81 19.66 -17.26
C CYS A 3 2.17 21.14 -17.13
N LEU A 4 1.88 21.76 -15.98
CA LEU A 4 2.20 23.17 -15.73
C LEU A 4 3.70 23.36 -15.52
N ASN A 5 4.33 22.49 -14.72
CA ASN A 5 5.76 22.55 -14.49
C ASN A 5 6.55 22.28 -15.78
N THR A 6 6.14 21.28 -16.56
CA THR A 6 6.69 20.98 -17.88
C THR A 6 6.54 22.17 -18.82
N CYS A 7 5.37 22.82 -18.85
CA CYS A 7 5.16 24.01 -19.67
C CYS A 7 6.08 25.17 -19.26
N ILE A 8 6.24 25.41 -17.97
CA ILE A 8 7.14 26.45 -17.43
C ILE A 8 8.60 26.15 -17.77
N LEU A 9 9.03 24.89 -17.65
CA LEU A 9 10.43 24.46 -17.84
C LEU A 9 10.84 24.27 -19.31
N THR A 10 9.90 23.92 -20.18
CA THR A 10 10.21 23.51 -21.57
C THR A 10 9.61 24.40 -22.64
N LYS A 11 8.59 25.20 -22.30
CA LYS A 11 7.79 25.99 -23.24
C LYS A 11 7.49 27.39 -22.72
N THR A 12 8.50 28.04 -22.14
CA THR A 12 8.34 29.37 -21.53
C THR A 12 7.90 30.42 -22.54
N GLN A 13 8.39 30.34 -23.78
CA GLN A 13 8.03 31.28 -24.84
C GLN A 13 6.56 31.08 -25.27
N GLU A 14 6.14 29.84 -25.51
CA GLU A 14 4.77 29.53 -25.90
C GLU A 14 3.77 29.88 -24.79
N LEU A 15 4.17 29.74 -23.53
CA LEU A 15 3.38 30.18 -22.37
C LEU A 15 3.19 31.71 -22.39
N GLN A 16 4.24 32.47 -22.69
CA GLN A 16 4.16 33.94 -22.80
C GLN A 16 3.31 34.37 -23.99
N GLU A 17 3.50 33.76 -25.16
CA GLU A 17 2.68 34.01 -26.35
C GLU A 17 1.20 33.68 -26.11
N THR A 18 0.92 32.63 -25.33
CA THR A 18 -0.45 32.27 -24.94
C THR A 18 -1.05 33.31 -24.01
N CYS A 19 -0.29 33.82 -23.03
CA CYS A 19 -0.75 34.90 -22.16
C CYS A 19 -1.10 36.15 -22.97
N GLU A 20 -0.30 36.51 -23.97
CA GLU A 20 -0.57 37.64 -24.86
C GLU A 20 -1.83 37.45 -25.69
N LYS A 21 -1.98 36.29 -26.35
CA LYS A 21 -3.16 35.97 -27.16
C LYS A 21 -4.45 35.95 -26.32
N LEU A 22 -4.36 35.55 -25.05
CA LEU A 22 -5.47 35.52 -24.11
C LEU A 22 -5.66 36.86 -23.36
N LEU A 23 -4.84 37.87 -23.62
CA LEU A 23 -4.85 39.17 -22.93
C LEU A 23 -4.70 39.05 -21.40
N VAL A 24 -3.94 38.05 -20.94
CA VAL A 24 -3.61 37.80 -19.53
C VAL A 24 -2.22 38.35 -19.23
N THR A 25 -2.04 38.94 -18.04
CA THR A 25 -0.74 39.45 -17.60
C THR A 25 0.30 38.32 -17.59
N ARG A 26 1.47 38.57 -18.17
CA ARG A 26 2.59 37.62 -18.16
C ARG A 26 3.08 37.39 -16.73
N PHE A 27 3.50 36.16 -16.44
CA PHE A 27 4.13 35.81 -15.17
C PHE A 27 5.49 36.50 -15.01
N LYS A 28 5.74 37.00 -13.81
CA LYS A 28 7.06 37.51 -13.39
C LYS A 28 8.00 36.35 -13.11
N ALA A 29 9.31 36.59 -13.19
CA ALA A 29 10.33 35.58 -12.88
C ALA A 29 10.12 34.98 -11.47
N ALA A 30 9.85 35.81 -10.46
CA ALA A 30 9.59 35.36 -9.09
C ALA A 30 8.33 34.47 -8.98
N GLU A 31 7.29 34.74 -9.79
CA GLU A 31 6.07 33.91 -9.79
C GLU A 31 6.33 32.54 -10.41
N LEU A 32 7.16 32.49 -11.46
CA LEU A 32 7.59 31.23 -12.06
C LEU A 32 8.46 30.41 -11.10
N THR A 33 9.40 31.05 -10.38
CA THR A 33 10.20 30.39 -9.34
C THR A 33 9.31 29.86 -8.21
N PHE A 34 8.33 30.65 -7.74
CA PHE A 34 7.36 30.19 -6.75
C PHE A 34 6.59 28.95 -7.23
N ILE A 35 6.10 28.92 -8.48
CA ILE A 35 5.37 27.76 -9.01
C ILE A 35 6.28 26.51 -9.06
N GLN A 36 7.54 26.66 -9.44
CA GLN A 36 8.52 25.56 -9.46
C GLN A 36 8.74 25.00 -8.05
N GLU A 37 8.99 25.87 -7.07
CA GLU A 37 9.13 25.47 -5.67
C GLU A 37 7.86 24.81 -5.12
N TYR A 38 6.69 25.36 -5.43
CA TYR A 38 5.41 24.79 -5.02
C TYR A 38 5.23 23.36 -5.53
N VAL A 39 5.53 23.11 -6.80
CA VAL A 39 5.45 21.76 -7.39
C VAL A 39 6.43 20.82 -6.70
N GLN A 40 7.66 21.28 -6.45
CA GLN A 40 8.68 20.50 -5.75
C GLN A 40 8.25 20.13 -4.32
N VAL A 41 7.74 21.09 -3.55
CA VAL A 41 7.31 20.91 -2.16
C VAL A 41 6.08 19.99 -2.07
N MET A 42 5.15 20.11 -3.02
CA MET A 42 3.93 19.28 -3.04
C MET A 42 4.16 17.86 -3.57
N ALA A 43 5.23 17.62 -4.34
CA ALA A 43 5.48 16.33 -4.97
C ALA A 43 5.60 15.14 -3.98
N PRO A 44 6.33 15.25 -2.84
CA PRO A 44 6.37 14.18 -1.84
C PRO A 44 4.99 13.86 -1.24
N LEU A 45 4.17 14.87 -0.98
CA LEU A 45 2.81 14.68 -0.46
C LEU A 45 1.92 13.99 -1.51
N ALA A 46 1.96 14.44 -2.76
CA ALA A 46 1.24 13.80 -3.85
C ALA A 46 1.64 12.32 -3.98
N LYS A 47 2.94 12.02 -3.91
CA LYS A 47 3.42 10.64 -3.99
C LYS A 47 2.96 9.79 -2.81
N ALA A 48 2.93 10.35 -1.59
CA ALA A 48 2.40 9.67 -0.42
C ALA A 48 0.91 9.35 -0.58
N LEU A 49 0.12 10.27 -1.14
CA LEU A 49 -1.28 10.03 -1.45
C LEU A 49 -1.45 8.91 -2.49
N ASP A 50 -0.68 8.94 -3.58
CA ASP A 50 -0.71 7.89 -4.61
C ASP A 50 -0.42 6.50 -4.01
N ILE A 51 0.52 6.41 -3.06
CA ILE A 51 0.87 5.15 -2.39
C ILE A 51 -0.29 4.68 -1.51
N LEU A 52 -0.86 5.56 -0.67
CA LEU A 52 -1.95 5.20 0.25
C LEU A 52 -3.26 4.88 -0.48
N GLN A 53 -3.45 5.41 -1.68
CA GLN A 53 -4.61 5.17 -2.54
C GLN A 53 -4.38 4.04 -3.56
N SER A 54 -3.17 3.48 -3.62
CA SER A 54 -2.81 2.41 -4.55
C SER A 54 -3.48 1.10 -4.18
N GLU A 55 -4.09 0.43 -5.17
CA GLU A 55 -4.63 -0.92 -5.01
C GLU A 55 -3.54 -1.94 -4.67
N LYS A 56 -2.32 -1.76 -5.21
CA LYS A 56 -1.20 -2.70 -4.98
C LYS A 56 -0.64 -2.63 -3.56
N MET A 57 -0.85 -1.49 -2.88
CA MET A 57 -0.35 -1.20 -1.53
C MET A 57 -1.49 -0.89 -0.56
N ALA A 58 -2.68 -1.47 -0.80
CA ALA A 58 -3.86 -1.29 0.02
C ALA A 58 -3.79 -2.06 1.35
N TYR A 59 -2.67 -1.95 2.06
CA TYR A 59 -2.43 -2.57 3.36
C TYR A 59 -2.35 -1.50 4.45
N ALA A 60 -3.00 -1.72 5.59
CA ALA A 60 -2.89 -0.81 6.73
C ALA A 60 -1.44 -0.56 7.18
N GLY A 61 -0.57 -1.56 7.05
CA GLY A 61 0.86 -1.48 7.38
C GLY A 61 1.68 -0.55 6.50
N VAL A 62 1.13 -0.03 5.40
CA VAL A 62 1.78 0.97 4.54
C VAL A 62 1.70 2.38 5.14
N LEU A 63 0.76 2.62 6.06
CA LEU A 63 0.52 3.96 6.61
C LEU A 63 1.71 4.53 7.38
N VAL A 64 2.23 3.79 8.38
CA VAL A 64 3.35 4.25 9.21
C VAL A 64 4.59 4.53 8.36
N PRO A 65 5.08 3.61 7.49
CA PRO A 65 6.19 3.87 6.59
C PRO A 65 6.00 5.09 5.70
N THR A 66 4.81 5.24 5.10
CA THR A 66 4.54 6.33 4.16
C THR A 66 4.58 7.69 4.85
N ILE A 67 4.00 7.82 6.04
CA ILE A 67 4.02 9.06 6.80
C ILE A 67 5.44 9.35 7.33
N SER A 68 6.19 8.35 7.79
CA SER A 68 7.60 8.53 8.17
C SER A 68 8.43 9.09 7.01
N ILE A 69 8.36 8.45 5.84
CA ILE A 69 9.11 8.88 4.65
C ILE A 69 8.69 10.30 4.21
N LEU A 70 7.40 10.62 4.29
CA LEU A 70 6.90 11.96 3.95
C LEU A 70 7.49 13.02 4.88
N LEU A 71 7.45 12.79 6.19
CA LEU A 71 7.99 13.71 7.18
C LEU A 71 9.50 13.89 7.02
N ASP A 72 10.26 12.80 6.81
CA ASP A 72 11.70 12.85 6.58
C ASP A 72 12.04 13.66 5.32
N LYS A 73 11.31 13.45 4.22
CA LYS A 73 11.50 14.23 2.99
C LYS A 73 11.19 15.70 3.16
N MET A 74 10.14 16.04 3.91
CA MET A 74 9.77 17.43 4.18
C MET A 74 10.79 18.12 5.08
N GLU A 75 11.27 17.44 6.12
CA GLU A 75 12.31 17.96 7.01
C GLU A 75 13.63 18.16 6.24
N HIS A 76 14.01 17.21 5.38
CA HIS A 76 15.18 17.37 4.50
C HIS A 76 15.02 18.57 3.54
N MET A 77 13.85 18.74 2.91
CA MET A 77 13.59 19.93 2.06
C MET A 77 13.70 21.24 2.84
N LYS A 78 13.32 21.24 4.12
CA LYS A 78 13.42 22.42 4.97
C LYS A 78 14.85 22.85 5.27
N HIS A 79 15.78 21.90 5.42
CA HIS A 79 17.15 22.19 5.87
C HIS A 79 18.20 22.16 4.75
N GLU A 80 17.99 21.34 3.71
CA GLU A 80 19.03 21.04 2.71
C GLU A 80 18.70 21.57 1.31
N VAL A 81 17.45 21.94 1.05
CA VAL A 81 17.03 22.49 -0.24
C VAL A 81 16.85 24.00 -0.13
N ASN A 82 17.49 24.73 -1.04
CA ASN A 82 17.35 26.18 -1.12
C ASN A 82 15.97 26.55 -1.70
N ILE A 83 14.98 26.70 -0.83
CA ILE A 83 13.62 27.15 -1.13
C ILE A 83 13.48 28.61 -0.69
N HIS A 84 13.12 29.51 -1.60
CA HIS A 84 13.04 30.95 -1.32
C HIS A 84 11.65 31.43 -0.92
N HIS A 85 10.61 30.85 -1.50
CA HIS A 85 9.23 31.30 -1.32
C HIS A 85 8.36 30.29 -0.56
N CYS A 86 8.59 28.98 -0.74
CA CYS A 86 7.71 27.94 -0.20
C CYS A 86 8.07 27.40 1.20
N ASN A 87 9.01 27.99 1.94
CA ASN A 87 9.31 27.55 3.33
C ASN A 87 8.07 27.52 4.25
N PRO A 88 7.19 28.54 4.25
CA PRO A 88 5.98 28.50 5.07
C PRO A 88 5.04 27.34 4.70
N LEU A 89 5.03 26.91 3.44
CA LEU A 89 4.25 25.75 3.00
C LEU A 89 4.84 24.45 3.55
N ILE A 90 6.17 24.30 3.55
CA ILE A 90 6.83 23.13 4.14
C ILE A 90 6.46 23.02 5.63
N ASP A 91 6.56 24.12 6.38
CA ASP A 91 6.20 24.17 7.79
C ASP A 91 4.73 23.82 8.03
N ALA A 92 3.82 24.38 7.22
CA ALA A 92 2.39 24.07 7.31
C ALA A 92 2.11 22.58 7.05
N LEU A 93 2.78 21.98 6.07
CA LEU A 93 2.64 20.57 5.73
C LEU A 93 3.18 19.65 6.84
N ILE A 94 4.38 19.91 7.36
CA ILE A 94 4.95 19.14 8.48
C ILE A 94 4.02 19.20 9.68
N ASN A 95 3.56 20.40 10.05
CA ASN A 95 2.67 20.59 11.19
C ASN A 95 1.32 19.90 10.98
N GLY A 96 0.72 20.05 9.80
CA GLY A 96 -0.56 19.41 9.46
C GLY A 96 -0.47 17.88 9.50
N VAL A 97 0.60 17.30 8.94
CA VAL A 97 0.82 15.85 8.97
C VAL A 97 1.06 15.35 10.40
N LYS A 98 1.90 16.03 11.19
CA LYS A 98 2.15 15.67 12.59
C LYS A 98 0.88 15.77 13.44
N GLN A 99 0.08 16.82 13.28
CA GLN A 99 -1.18 16.97 14.01
C GLN A 99 -2.19 15.88 13.66
N ARG A 100 -2.36 15.58 12.36
CA ARG A 100 -3.35 14.62 11.90
C ARG A 100 -2.95 13.18 12.16
N PHE A 101 -1.67 12.84 11.98
CA PHE A 101 -1.19 11.46 11.96
C PHE A 101 -0.22 11.13 13.10
N GLY A 102 0.07 12.06 14.03
CA GLY A 102 1.01 11.79 15.13
C GLY A 102 0.64 10.58 15.99
N TYR A 103 -0.66 10.26 16.10
CA TYR A 103 -1.14 9.10 16.85
C TYR A 103 -0.71 7.75 16.27
N ILE A 104 -0.40 7.65 14.98
CA ILE A 104 -0.10 6.36 14.33
C ILE A 104 1.19 5.74 14.86
N PHE A 105 2.12 6.57 15.34
CA PHE A 105 3.36 6.14 15.98
C PHE A 105 3.11 5.61 17.40
N GLN A 106 1.90 5.79 17.91
CA GLN A 106 1.46 5.31 19.21
C GLN A 106 0.51 4.10 19.13
N ASP A 107 -0.23 3.94 18.03
CA ASP A 107 -1.20 2.86 17.84
C ASP A 107 -0.52 1.50 17.62
N ALA A 108 -0.64 0.60 18.60
CA ALA A 108 -0.07 -0.74 18.55
C ALA A 108 -0.53 -1.55 17.33
N ARG A 109 -1.78 -1.41 16.88
CA ARG A 109 -2.30 -2.16 15.72
C ARG A 109 -1.66 -1.69 14.42
N LEU A 110 -1.49 -0.39 14.25
CA LEU A 110 -0.81 0.17 13.07
C LEU A 110 0.68 -0.19 13.04
N LEU A 111 1.33 -0.20 14.20
CA LEU A 111 2.72 -0.62 14.33
C LEU A 111 2.89 -2.12 14.04
N ILE A 112 1.98 -2.97 14.54
CA ILE A 112 1.95 -4.41 14.22
C ILE A 112 1.69 -4.61 12.72
N ALA A 113 0.72 -3.90 12.13
CA ALA A 113 0.42 -3.99 10.71
C ALA A 113 1.66 -3.67 9.85
N SER A 114 2.38 -2.59 10.17
CA SER A 114 3.63 -2.20 9.52
C SER A 114 4.72 -3.24 9.72
N ALA A 115 4.86 -3.78 10.95
CA ALA A 115 5.87 -4.76 11.27
C ALA A 115 5.62 -6.14 10.64
N ALA A 116 4.36 -6.51 10.43
CA ALA A 116 3.98 -7.75 9.75
C ALA A 116 4.09 -7.67 8.23
N HIS A 117 4.28 -6.48 7.64
CA HIS A 117 4.45 -6.33 6.20
C HIS A 117 5.92 -6.57 5.79
N PRO A 118 6.23 -7.55 4.90
CA PRO A 118 7.61 -7.95 4.57
C PRO A 118 8.48 -6.81 4.05
N MET A 119 7.91 -5.89 3.27
CA MET A 119 8.67 -4.74 2.76
C MET A 119 9.23 -3.82 3.87
N PHE A 120 8.60 -3.76 5.05
CA PHE A 120 8.91 -2.76 6.07
C PHE A 120 9.49 -3.36 7.33
N ARG A 121 8.90 -4.46 7.83
CA ARG A 121 9.26 -5.06 9.13
C ARG A 121 9.44 -3.96 10.19
N LEU A 122 10.57 -3.94 10.90
CA LEU A 122 10.85 -2.95 11.94
C LEU A 122 11.49 -1.65 11.42
N ALA A 123 11.70 -1.49 10.11
CA ALA A 123 12.48 -0.36 9.56
C ALA A 123 11.89 1.01 9.93
N TYR A 124 10.57 1.14 9.92
CA TYR A 124 9.84 2.39 10.17
C TYR A 124 9.20 2.47 11.55
N ILE A 125 9.48 1.50 12.42
CA ILE A 125 8.99 1.49 13.80
C ILE A 125 9.89 2.41 14.64
N PRO A 126 9.33 3.32 15.47
CA PRO A 126 10.12 4.14 16.37
C PRO A 126 11.05 3.29 17.25
N ASN A 127 12.32 3.70 17.39
CA ASN A 127 13.33 2.89 18.08
C ASN A 127 12.92 2.48 19.50
N GLY A 128 12.29 3.38 20.25
CA GLY A 128 11.78 3.10 21.60
C GLY A 128 10.62 2.10 21.67
N LYS A 129 10.08 1.65 20.53
CA LYS A 129 8.93 0.75 20.43
C LYS A 129 9.22 -0.59 19.76
N LYS A 130 10.40 -0.77 19.19
CA LYS A 130 10.74 -2.00 18.45
C LYS A 130 10.59 -3.24 19.33
N ALA A 131 11.08 -3.18 20.57
CA ALA A 131 10.96 -4.28 21.53
C ALA A 131 9.48 -4.60 21.83
N ASP A 132 8.66 -3.58 22.10
CA ASP A 132 7.23 -3.75 22.38
C ASP A 132 6.49 -4.36 21.20
N VAL A 133 6.76 -3.90 19.97
CA VAL A 133 6.13 -4.43 18.76
C VAL A 133 6.52 -5.89 18.53
N VAL A 134 7.78 -6.27 18.77
CA VAL A 134 8.21 -7.67 18.71
C VAL A 134 7.53 -8.52 19.77
N SER A 135 7.41 -8.01 21.00
CA SER A 135 6.67 -8.69 22.07
C SER A 135 5.20 -8.90 21.70
N ASN A 136 4.55 -7.87 21.15
CA ASN A 136 3.17 -7.95 20.68
C ASN A 136 2.99 -8.96 19.54
N LEU A 137 3.92 -9.02 18.57
CA LEU A 137 3.91 -10.02 17.51
C LEU A 137 4.00 -11.45 18.08
N LYS A 138 4.89 -11.67 19.06
CA LYS A 138 5.02 -12.98 19.73
C LYS A 138 3.76 -13.34 20.49
N ALA A 139 3.17 -12.41 21.23
CA ALA A 139 1.92 -12.62 21.95
C ALA A 139 0.75 -12.94 21.01
N GLU A 140 0.60 -12.19 19.92
CA GLU A 140 -0.41 -12.44 18.89
C GLU A 140 -0.21 -13.80 18.20
N LEU A 141 1.05 -14.16 17.94
CA LEU A 141 1.38 -15.48 17.42
C LEU A 141 0.90 -16.55 18.40
N SER A 142 1.30 -16.50 19.67
CA SER A 142 0.88 -17.44 20.73
C SER A 142 -0.63 -17.59 20.83
N LEU A 143 -1.38 -16.48 20.76
CA LEU A 143 -2.85 -16.51 20.76
C LEU A 143 -3.42 -17.26 19.54
N LEU A 144 -2.82 -17.09 18.35
CA LEU A 144 -3.22 -17.82 17.16
C LEU A 144 -2.87 -19.30 17.24
N GLN A 145 -1.74 -19.67 17.87
CA GLN A 145 -1.37 -21.08 18.10
C GLN A 145 -2.42 -21.78 18.96
N THR A 146 -2.90 -21.13 20.02
CA THR A 146 -3.96 -21.67 20.89
C THR A 146 -5.30 -21.78 20.16
N ARG A 147 -5.61 -20.81 19.29
CA ARG A 147 -6.88 -20.79 18.54
C ARG A 147 -6.90 -21.79 17.38
N TYR A 148 -5.75 -22.08 16.77
CA TYR A 148 -5.60 -22.94 15.61
C TYR A 148 -4.48 -23.96 15.82
N PRO A 149 -4.66 -24.94 16.74
CA PRO A 149 -3.61 -25.92 17.05
C PRO A 149 -3.24 -26.80 15.85
N ASP A 150 -4.19 -27.11 14.97
CA ASP A 150 -3.96 -27.95 13.78
C ASP A 150 -3.16 -27.23 12.66
N ASP A 151 -3.19 -25.90 12.65
CA ASP A 151 -2.54 -25.09 11.60
C ASP A 151 -1.04 -24.88 11.87
N HIS A 152 -0.56 -25.33 13.02
CA HIS A 152 0.87 -25.55 13.29
C HIS A 152 1.43 -26.78 12.57
N MET A 153 0.57 -27.73 12.21
CA MET A 153 0.94 -29.04 11.69
C MET A 153 0.60 -29.21 10.21
N HIS A 154 -0.21 -28.33 9.63
CA HIS A 154 -0.65 -28.44 8.24
C HIS A 154 -0.53 -27.11 7.50
N THR A 155 0.47 -27.02 6.62
CA THR A 155 0.31 -26.23 5.40
C THR A 155 -0.65 -26.96 4.47
N ASP A 156 -1.66 -26.24 3.99
CA ASP A 156 -2.66 -26.62 2.99
C ASP A 156 -2.23 -27.77 2.07
N GLY A 157 -2.86 -28.91 2.30
CA GLY A 157 -2.93 -30.07 1.43
C GLY A 157 -4.32 -30.69 1.56
N LYS A 158 -5.37 -29.89 1.33
CA LYS A 158 -6.71 -30.43 1.09
C LYS A 158 -7.03 -30.29 -0.39
N ASN A 159 -6.63 -31.30 -1.17
CA ASN A 159 -7.50 -31.73 -2.27
C ASN A 159 -8.56 -32.67 -1.66
N PRO A 160 -9.85 -32.45 -1.90
CA PRO A 160 -10.82 -33.52 -1.87
C PRO A 160 -10.59 -34.41 -3.10
N THR A 161 -10.64 -35.72 -2.87
CA THR A 161 -10.67 -36.85 -3.83
C THR A 161 -9.37 -37.20 -4.58
N ASP A 162 -8.92 -38.43 -4.34
CA ASP A 162 -8.11 -39.33 -5.17
C ASP A 162 -6.90 -38.76 -5.93
N ASP A 163 -5.72 -38.88 -5.32
CA ASP A 163 -4.67 -39.79 -5.83
C ASP A 163 -3.42 -39.68 -4.93
N ASP A 164 -2.86 -40.85 -4.58
CA ASP A 164 -1.69 -41.03 -3.72
C ASP A 164 -0.44 -40.31 -4.28
N ASP A 165 0.03 -39.27 -3.58
CA ASP A 165 1.41 -38.76 -3.76
C ASP A 165 2.36 -39.52 -2.79
N ASP A 166 2.51 -40.82 -3.07
CA ASP A 166 3.21 -41.87 -2.30
C ASP A 166 4.65 -41.49 -1.84
N VAL A 167 5.33 -40.62 -2.58
CA VAL A 167 6.73 -40.26 -2.31
C VAL A 167 6.88 -39.37 -1.07
N THR A 168 5.93 -38.46 -0.82
CA THR A 168 6.02 -37.51 0.31
C THR A 168 5.59 -38.13 1.64
N GLY A 169 4.80 -39.19 1.61
CA GLY A 169 4.45 -40.02 2.77
C GLY A 169 5.63 -40.84 3.30
N TYR A 170 6.54 -41.25 2.41
CA TYR A 170 7.69 -42.11 2.72
C TYR A 170 8.83 -41.40 3.46
N PHE A 171 8.94 -40.08 3.32
CA PHE A 171 9.95 -39.26 4.00
C PHE A 171 9.31 -38.23 4.94
N PRO A 172 9.00 -38.59 6.20
CA PRO A 172 8.50 -37.65 7.21
C PRO A 172 9.38 -36.40 7.37
N SER A 173 10.67 -36.52 7.05
CA SER A 173 11.68 -35.47 7.03
C SER A 173 11.43 -34.34 6.03
N LEU A 174 10.65 -34.60 4.96
CA LEU A 174 10.31 -33.63 3.91
C LEU A 174 9.04 -32.83 4.23
N ARG A 175 8.29 -33.20 5.29
CA ARG A 175 7.23 -32.34 5.81
C ARG A 175 7.86 -31.04 6.28
N THR A 176 7.37 -29.92 5.77
CA THR A 176 7.85 -28.57 6.05
C THR A 176 7.90 -28.36 7.56
N LYS A 177 9.12 -28.32 8.12
CA LYS A 177 9.31 -28.11 9.56
C LYS A 177 8.83 -26.70 9.88
N THR A 178 7.75 -26.59 10.65
CA THR A 178 7.33 -25.32 11.26
C THR A 178 8.49 -24.79 12.08
N VAL A 179 8.90 -23.55 11.81
CA VAL A 179 10.06 -22.96 12.47
C VAL A 179 9.69 -22.63 13.92
N PRO A 180 10.41 -23.12 14.94
CA PRO A 180 10.04 -22.97 16.36
C PRO A 180 10.08 -21.53 16.89
N ASN A 181 10.33 -20.52 16.04
CA ASN A 181 10.18 -19.10 16.33
C ASN A 181 9.91 -18.32 15.02
N GLU A 182 8.70 -18.47 14.46
CA GLU A 182 8.31 -17.81 13.20
C GLU A 182 8.59 -16.30 13.21
N VAL A 183 8.36 -15.61 14.33
CA VAL A 183 8.62 -14.15 14.44
C VAL A 183 10.10 -13.83 14.24
N ASP A 184 11.00 -14.54 14.92
CA ASP A 184 12.43 -14.22 14.84
C ASP A 184 12.98 -14.55 13.45
N SER A 185 12.55 -15.67 12.85
CA SER A 185 12.93 -16.04 11.48
C SER A 185 12.38 -15.07 10.43
N TYR A 186 11.15 -14.61 10.60
CA TYR A 186 10.55 -13.60 9.74
C TYR A 186 11.30 -12.27 9.79
N LEU A 187 11.70 -11.82 10.99
CA LEU A 187 12.40 -10.56 11.20
C LEU A 187 13.85 -10.57 10.68
N GLN A 188 14.49 -11.75 10.64
CA GLN A 188 15.83 -11.93 10.08
C GLN A 188 15.83 -12.09 8.55
N SER A 189 14.68 -12.42 7.95
CA SER A 189 14.55 -12.55 6.50
C SER A 189 14.65 -11.21 5.78
N THR A 190 15.24 -11.21 4.59
CA THR A 190 15.31 -10.05 3.67
C THR A 190 14.28 -10.14 2.56
N GLU A 191 13.47 -11.20 2.51
CA GLU A 191 12.49 -11.42 1.46
C GLU A 191 11.37 -10.36 1.54
N THR A 192 11.01 -9.77 0.41
CA THR A 192 10.02 -8.69 0.33
C THR A 192 8.78 -9.10 -0.45
N ASN A 193 8.88 -10.14 -1.28
CA ASN A 193 7.73 -10.70 -1.96
C ASN A 193 6.81 -11.38 -0.94
N LEU A 194 5.52 -11.00 -0.91
CA LEU A 194 4.55 -11.49 0.06
C LEU A 194 4.43 -13.03 0.06
N VAL A 195 4.48 -13.67 -1.10
CA VAL A 195 4.31 -15.13 -1.21
C VAL A 195 5.50 -15.84 -0.59
N ASN A 196 6.70 -15.45 -0.98
CA ASN A 196 7.94 -16.06 -0.51
C ASN A 196 8.22 -15.73 0.97
N ALA A 197 7.90 -14.50 1.40
CA ALA A 197 8.16 -14.04 2.76
C ALA A 197 7.36 -14.79 3.83
N PHE A 198 6.24 -15.40 3.46
CA PHE A 198 5.41 -16.21 4.36
C PHE A 198 5.49 -17.71 4.05
N GLN A 199 6.38 -18.13 3.16
CA GLN A 199 6.61 -19.56 2.90
C GLN A 199 7.11 -20.22 4.19
N ASN A 200 6.41 -21.26 4.64
CA ASN A 200 6.68 -21.96 5.89
C ASN A 200 6.48 -21.12 7.19
N LEU A 201 5.77 -19.99 7.10
CA LEU A 201 5.42 -19.14 8.26
C LEU A 201 3.89 -18.93 8.36
N PRO A 202 3.11 -20.00 8.63
CA PRO A 202 1.65 -19.97 8.59
C PRO A 202 1.03 -19.01 9.60
N MET A 203 1.59 -18.90 10.81
CA MET A 203 1.06 -18.00 11.84
C MET A 203 1.40 -16.55 11.52
N MET A 204 2.59 -16.27 11.01
CA MET A 204 2.92 -14.91 10.56
C MET A 204 2.02 -14.47 9.39
N LYS A 205 1.69 -15.38 8.46
CA LYS A 205 0.72 -15.12 7.39
C LYS A 205 -0.65 -14.73 7.96
N LYS A 206 -1.13 -15.40 9.01
CA LYS A 206 -2.39 -15.06 9.68
C LYS A 206 -2.34 -13.70 10.37
N ILE A 207 -1.23 -13.37 11.02
CA ILE A 207 -1.03 -12.03 11.60
C ILE A 207 -1.08 -10.97 10.49
N PHE A 208 -0.36 -11.18 9.39
CA PHE A 208 -0.41 -10.27 8.25
C PHE A 208 -1.85 -10.06 7.77
N LEU A 209 -2.61 -11.13 7.52
CA LEU A 209 -4.01 -11.03 7.09
C LEU A 209 -4.89 -10.32 8.12
N LYS A 210 -4.72 -10.59 9.42
CA LYS A 210 -5.50 -9.96 10.50
C LYS A 210 -5.32 -8.44 10.53
N TYR A 211 -4.10 -7.95 10.36
CA TYR A 211 -3.78 -6.53 10.53
C TYR A 211 -3.73 -5.72 9.23
N ASN A 212 -3.48 -6.36 8.08
CA ASN A 212 -3.28 -5.67 6.81
C ASN A 212 -4.45 -5.75 5.82
N THR A 213 -5.50 -6.54 6.10
CA THR A 213 -6.69 -6.62 5.22
C THR A 213 -7.64 -5.43 5.34
N GLY A 214 -7.47 -4.58 6.37
CA GLY A 214 -8.18 -3.31 6.46
C GLY A 214 -7.71 -2.35 5.37
N VAL A 215 -8.64 -1.85 4.55
CA VAL A 215 -8.34 -0.89 3.49
C VAL A 215 -7.85 0.42 4.12
N PRO A 216 -6.63 0.90 3.78
CA PRO A 216 -6.06 2.10 4.39
C PRO A 216 -6.74 3.41 3.95
N ALA A 217 -7.43 3.42 2.80
CA ALA A 217 -8.09 4.62 2.26
C ALA A 217 -9.43 4.29 1.59
N SER A 218 -10.46 5.10 1.87
CA SER A 218 -11.78 5.01 1.22
C SER A 218 -11.75 5.26 -0.29
N ALA A 219 -10.65 5.84 -0.81
CA ALA A 219 -10.44 6.05 -2.24
C ALA A 219 -10.44 4.74 -3.06
N ALA A 220 -10.10 3.60 -2.45
CA ALA A 220 -10.24 2.30 -3.10
C ALA A 220 -11.71 2.00 -3.48
N CYS A 221 -12.66 2.44 -2.63
CA CYS A 221 -14.09 2.38 -2.96
C CYS A 221 -14.46 3.43 -4.02
N GLU A 222 -13.84 4.61 -4.02
CA GLU A 222 -14.10 5.63 -5.05
C GLU A 222 -13.66 5.21 -6.45
N LEU A 223 -12.57 4.44 -6.58
CA LEU A 223 -12.16 3.82 -7.86
C LEU A 223 -13.23 2.85 -8.38
N LEU A 224 -13.80 2.03 -7.48
CA LEU A 224 -14.94 1.16 -7.75
C LEU A 224 -16.09 1.94 -8.41
N PHE A 225 -16.43 3.10 -7.82
CA PHE A 225 -17.52 3.96 -8.31
C PHE A 225 -17.13 4.84 -9.51
N SER A 226 -15.85 5.15 -9.69
CA SER A 226 -15.34 5.83 -10.89
C SER A 226 -15.53 4.96 -12.13
N VAL A 227 -15.25 3.65 -12.02
CA VAL A 227 -15.60 2.66 -13.04
C VAL A 227 -17.13 2.50 -13.15
N GLY A 228 -17.84 2.64 -12.03
CA GLY A 228 -19.30 2.73 -11.97
C GLY A 228 -19.90 3.87 -12.79
N LYS A 229 -19.18 4.99 -13.02
CA LYS A 229 -19.69 6.11 -13.85
C LYS A 229 -19.96 5.69 -15.30
N ASP A 230 -19.24 4.71 -15.82
CA ASP A 230 -19.52 4.10 -17.13
C ASP A 230 -20.75 3.19 -17.13
N ILE A 231 -21.13 2.67 -15.95
CA ILE A 231 -22.36 1.90 -15.74
C ILE A 231 -23.55 2.86 -15.60
N PHE A 232 -23.36 4.02 -14.96
CA PHE A 232 -24.35 5.11 -14.85
C PHE A 232 -24.49 5.99 -16.11
N ARG A 233 -23.88 5.62 -17.25
CA ARG A 233 -24.10 6.34 -18.51
C ARG A 233 -25.58 6.23 -18.95
N PRO A 234 -26.15 7.28 -19.57
CA PRO A 234 -27.55 7.29 -20.03
C PRO A 234 -27.95 6.10 -20.91
N LYS A 235 -27.00 5.51 -21.65
CA LYS A 235 -27.21 4.33 -22.51
C LYS A 235 -27.41 3.00 -21.74
N ARG A 236 -27.18 2.96 -20.42
CA ARG A 236 -27.33 1.77 -19.54
C ARG A 236 -28.33 1.99 -18.38
N ASN A 237 -29.22 2.98 -18.51
CA ASN A 237 -30.16 3.49 -17.50
C ASN A 237 -31.23 2.50 -16.95
N ARG A 238 -31.07 1.18 -17.07
CA ARG A 238 -32.06 0.20 -16.57
C ARG A 238 -31.43 -1.01 -15.88
N LEU A 239 -30.31 -0.83 -15.18
CA LEU A 239 -29.85 -1.84 -14.23
C LEU A 239 -30.57 -1.60 -12.90
N SER A 240 -31.20 -2.64 -12.36
CA SER A 240 -31.62 -2.66 -10.96
C SER A 240 -30.38 -2.64 -10.06
N ASP A 241 -30.53 -2.17 -8.83
CA ASP A 241 -29.43 -2.12 -7.84
C ASP A 241 -28.72 -3.47 -7.71
N ALA A 242 -29.48 -4.57 -7.66
CA ALA A 242 -28.93 -5.92 -7.59
C ALA A 242 -28.08 -6.31 -8.82
N ASN A 243 -28.47 -5.88 -10.03
CA ASN A 243 -27.71 -6.16 -11.24
C ASN A 243 -26.51 -5.23 -11.39
N PHE A 244 -26.61 -4.00 -10.87
CA PHE A 244 -25.50 -3.07 -10.77
C PHE A 244 -24.40 -3.64 -9.84
N GLU A 245 -24.76 -4.09 -8.65
CA GLU A 245 -23.82 -4.70 -7.69
C GLU A 245 -23.12 -5.93 -8.28
N LYS A 246 -23.89 -6.83 -8.92
CA LYS A 246 -23.33 -8.01 -9.60
C LYS A 246 -22.35 -7.62 -10.71
N LEU A 247 -22.71 -6.65 -11.55
CA LEU A 247 -21.85 -6.19 -12.64
C LEU A 247 -20.55 -5.55 -12.11
N LEU A 248 -20.67 -4.78 -11.03
CA LEU A 248 -19.53 -4.15 -10.37
C LEU A 248 -18.58 -5.20 -9.81
N LEU A 249 -19.12 -6.21 -9.11
CA LEU A 249 -18.35 -7.34 -8.58
C LEU A 249 -17.65 -8.12 -9.69
N CYS A 250 -18.36 -8.49 -10.77
CA CYS A 250 -17.78 -9.20 -11.90
C CYS A 250 -16.67 -8.40 -12.58
N ARG A 251 -16.82 -7.07 -12.69
CA ARG A 251 -15.84 -6.22 -13.35
C ARG A 251 -14.56 -6.04 -12.52
N VAL A 252 -14.70 -5.86 -11.21
CA VAL A 252 -13.56 -5.75 -10.29
C VAL A 252 -12.80 -7.06 -10.22
N ASN A 253 -13.52 -8.18 -10.21
CA ASN A 253 -12.93 -9.51 -10.13
C ASN A 253 -12.59 -10.13 -11.51
N ASN A 254 -12.74 -9.39 -12.61
CA ASN A 254 -12.59 -9.94 -13.96
C ASN A 254 -11.22 -10.59 -14.17
N GLN A 255 -10.15 -10.00 -13.61
CA GLN A 255 -8.80 -10.57 -13.70
C GLN A 255 -8.63 -11.89 -12.93
N LEU A 256 -9.41 -12.09 -11.86
CA LEU A 256 -9.44 -13.34 -11.09
C LEU A 256 -10.22 -14.41 -11.86
N LEU A 257 -11.37 -14.02 -12.43
CA LEU A 257 -12.22 -14.91 -13.22
C LEU A 257 -11.54 -15.39 -14.51
N LEU A 258 -10.78 -14.52 -15.18
CA LEU A 258 -10.07 -14.87 -16.42
C LEU A 258 -8.87 -15.81 -16.20
N LYS A 259 -8.25 -15.77 -15.01
CA LYS A 259 -7.14 -16.68 -14.67
C LYS A 259 -7.59 -18.13 -14.52
N GLU A 260 -8.80 -18.37 -14.03
CA GLU A 260 -9.36 -19.73 -13.89
C GLU A 260 -9.78 -20.32 -15.25
N SER A 261 -10.25 -19.49 -16.18
CA SER A 261 -10.65 -19.94 -17.53
C SER A 261 -9.47 -20.24 -18.48
N GLY A 262 -8.26 -19.80 -18.15
CA GLY A 262 -7.05 -20.07 -18.95
C GLY A 262 -6.38 -21.41 -18.64
N SER A 263 -6.70 -22.05 -17.50
CA SER A 263 -6.10 -23.31 -17.06
C SER A 263 -6.88 -24.57 -17.48
N SER A 264 -8.08 -24.43 -18.06
CA SER A 264 -8.92 -25.57 -18.48
C SER A 264 -8.81 -25.94 -19.98
N LEU A 265 -8.00 -25.23 -20.77
CA LEU A 265 -7.89 -25.42 -22.23
C LEU A 265 -6.52 -25.96 -22.70
N ALA A 266 -5.69 -26.45 -21.79
CA ALA A 266 -4.39 -27.03 -22.11
C ALA A 266 -4.28 -28.50 -21.69
N THR A 267 -5.34 -29.29 -21.89
CA THR A 267 -5.25 -30.77 -21.93
C THR A 267 -6.34 -31.31 -22.85
N SER A 268 -6.04 -31.38 -24.15
CA SER A 268 -6.61 -32.32 -25.12
C SER A 268 -5.67 -32.42 -26.30
#